data_AF-A0AAD4HPA5-F1
#
_entry.id   AF-A0AAD4HPA5-F1
#
_cell.length_a   1.000
_cell.length_b   1.000
_cell.length_c   1.000
_cell.angle_alpha   90.00
_cell.angle_beta   90.00
_cell.angle_gamma   90.00
#
_symmetry.space_group_name_H-M   'P 1'
#
loop_
_entity.id
_entity.type
_entity.pdbx_description
1 polymer ?
#
loop_
_entity_poly.entity_id
_entity_poly.type
_entity_poly.pdbx_seq_one_letter_code
_entity_poly.pdbx_strand_id
1 'polypeptide(L)' 'MAVPSFLKVDPAIERWNRMREDAYKHFRFTPRTTWVTMCGFVLVPGAIYYLASKTHLEWNWAGKRKGEALAQA' A
#
# COMPACT_ATOMS: atom_id res chain seq x y z
N MET A 1 -21.52 40.83 4.18
CA MET A 1 -22.03 40.52 5.53
C MET A 1 -21.55 39.12 5.87
N ALA A 2 -20.68 38.96 6.87
CA ALA A 2 -20.27 37.64 7.32
C ALA A 2 -21.43 36.98 8.07
N VAL A 3 -21.92 35.84 7.58
CA VAL A 3 -22.86 34.98 8.30
C VAL A 3 -22.15 34.50 9.58
N PRO A 4 -22.79 34.52 10.77
CA PRO A 4 -22.16 34.00 11.96
C PRO A 4 -21.87 32.51 11.78
N SER A 5 -20.59 32.19 11.61
CA SER A 5 -20.10 30.82 11.60
C SER A 5 -20.19 30.27 13.02
N PHE A 6 -20.98 29.21 13.22
CA PHE A 6 -21.05 28.46 14.48
C PHE A 6 -19.74 27.69 14.77
N LEU A 7 -18.84 27.59 13.79
CA LEU A 7 -17.56 26.92 13.91
C LEU A 7 -16.52 27.88 14.48
N LYS A 8 -16.01 27.54 15.67
CA LYS A 8 -14.83 28.19 16.26
C LYS A 8 -13.58 27.64 15.57
N VAL A 9 -12.99 28.46 14.71
CA VAL A 9 -11.76 28.11 14.01
C VAL A 9 -10.61 28.12 15.02
N ASP A 10 -10.01 26.96 15.26
CA ASP A 10 -8.78 26.82 16.03
C ASP A 10 -7.58 26.86 15.07
N PRO A 11 -6.71 27.89 15.16
CA PRO A 11 -5.51 27.97 14.34
C PRO A 11 -4.59 26.75 14.46
N ALA A 12 -4.59 26.04 15.59
CA ALA A 12 -3.77 24.84 15.76
C ALA A 12 -4.27 23.69 14.88
N ILE A 13 -5.59 23.47 14.82
CA ILE A 13 -6.22 22.44 13.98
C ILE A 13 -5.99 22.76 12.50
N GLU A 14 -6.14 24.03 12.11
CA GLU A 14 -5.89 24.44 10.72
C GLU A 14 -4.44 24.20 10.29
N ARG A 15 -3.47 24.54 11.15
CA ARG A 15 -2.05 24.28 10.86
C ARG A 15 -1.73 22.80 10.75
N TRP A 16 -2.30 21.98 11.63
CA TRP A 16 -2.13 20.52 11.55
C TRP A 16 -2.75 19.96 10.26
N ASN A 17 -3.92 20.48 9.85
CA ASN A 17 -4.52 20.06 8.60
C ASN A 17 -3.62 20.42 7.41
N ARG A 18 -3.17 21.69 7.34
CA ARG A 18 -2.25 22.15 6.30
C ARG A 18 -0.96 21.36 6.27
N MET A 19 -0.37 21.03 7.43
CA MET A 19 0.86 20.23 7.51
C MET A 19 0.70 18.86 6.83
N ARG A 20 -0.43 18.19 7.03
CA ARG A 20 -0.70 16.87 6.42
C ARG A 20 -0.98 16.98 4.93
N GLU A 21 -1.81 17.95 4.53
CA GLU A 21 -2.15 18.18 3.13
C GLU A 21 -0.93 18.60 2.29
N ASP A 22 -0.06 19.44 2.85
CA ASP A 22 1.16 19.94 2.21
C ASP A 22 2.40 19.06 2.44
N ALA A 23 2.24 17.87 3.03
CA ALA A 23 3.35 16.98 3.34
C ALA A 23 4.17 16.62 2.09
N TYR A 24 3.51 16.45 0.94
CA TYR A 24 4.18 16.12 -0.33
C TYR A 24 5.10 17.24 -0.84
N LYS A 25 4.78 18.51 -0.55
CA LYS A 25 5.59 19.66 -0.99
C LYS A 25 6.97 19.68 -0.34
N HIS A 26 7.06 19.12 0.87
CA HIS A 26 8.29 19.09 1.67
C HIS A 26 8.96 17.71 1.65
N PHE A 27 8.41 16.76 0.89
CA PHE A 27 8.95 15.42 0.80
C PHE A 27 10.34 15.41 0.14
N ARG A 28 11.23 14.57 0.65
CA ARG A 28 12.59 14.38 0.13
C ARG A 28 12.95 12.91 0.16
N PHE A 29 13.58 12.43 -0.91
CA PHE A 29 14.18 11.10 -0.95
C PHE A 29 15.47 11.07 -0.12
N THR A 30 15.33 10.64 1.14
CA THR A 30 16.43 10.26 2.01
C THR A 30 16.70 8.76 1.89
N PRO A 31 17.90 8.25 2.25
CA PRO A 31 18.19 6.81 2.17
C PRO A 31 17.13 5.94 2.86
N ARG A 32 16.61 6.39 4.02
CA ARG A 32 15.55 5.69 4.75
C ARG A 32 14.22 5.69 3.99
N THR A 33 13.75 6.85 3.54
CA THR A 33 12.45 6.96 2.85
C THR A 33 12.49 6.24 1.50
N THR A 34 13.60 6.34 0.77
CA THR A 34 13.79 5.64 -0.50
C THR A 34 13.72 4.13 -0.30
N TRP A 35 14.35 3.58 0.74
CA TRP A 35 14.25 2.16 1.04
C TRP A 35 12.81 1.72 1.34
N VAL A 36 12.09 2.50 2.16
CA VAL A 36 10.68 2.21 2.47
C VAL A 36 9.81 2.26 1.21
N THR A 37 9.98 3.27 0.35
CA THR A 37 9.26 3.39 -0.91
C THR A 37 9.57 2.21 -1.84
N MET A 38 10.84 1.84 -1.99
CA MET A 38 11.26 0.70 -2.82
C MET A 38 10.66 -0.62 -2.31
N CYS A 39 10.71 -0.87 -1.00
CA CYS A 39 10.11 -2.06 -0.41
C CYS A 39 8.58 -2.09 -0.65
N GLY A 40 7.89 -0.99 -0.35
CA GLY A 40 6.43 -0.94 -0.39
C GLY A 40 5.83 -0.96 -1.80
N PHE A 41 6.47 -0.29 -2.77
CA PHE A 41 5.92 -0.17 -4.12
C PHE A 41 6.53 -1.11 -5.15
N VAL A 42 7.77 -1.59 -4.92
CA VAL A 42 8.48 -2.42 -5.90
C VAL A 42 8.68 -3.83 -5.37
N LEU A 43 9.40 -3.99 -4.26
CA LEU A 43 9.81 -5.32 -3.80
C LEU A 43 8.63 -6.18 -3.36
N VAL A 44 7.74 -5.65 -2.51
CA VAL A 44 6.60 -6.43 -1.99
C VAL A 44 5.60 -6.76 -3.11
N PRO A 45 5.09 -5.80 -3.90
CA PRO A 45 4.19 -6.12 -5.00
C PRO A 45 4.85 -7.00 -6.07
N GLY A 46 6.12 -6.75 -6.39
CA GLY A 46 6.89 -7.54 -7.36
C GLY A 46 7.11 -8.99 -6.91
N ALA A 47 7.43 -9.21 -5.64
CA ALA A 47 7.57 -10.55 -5.08
C ALA A 47 6.23 -11.31 -5.09
N ILE A 48 5.14 -10.66 -4.69
CA ILE A 48 3.79 -11.25 -4.73
C ILE A 48 3.43 -11.63 -6.17
N TYR A 49 3.64 -10.72 -7.12
CA TYR A 49 3.35 -10.99 -8.53
C TYR A 49 4.19 -12.14 -9.08
N TYR A 50 5.49 -12.16 -8.78
CA TYR A 50 6.38 -13.23 -9.22
C TYR A 50 5.93 -14.59 -8.69
N LEU A 51 5.68 -14.70 -7.38
CA LEU A 51 5.20 -15.94 -6.78
C LEU A 51 3.85 -16.36 -7.36
N ALA A 52 2.91 -15.43 -7.45
CA ALA A 52 1.59 -15.69 -8.03
C ALA A 52 1.70 -16.18 -9.48
N SER A 53 2.56 -15.57 -10.30
CA SER A 53 2.77 -15.97 -11.70
C SER A 53 3.39 -17.36 -11.82
N LYS A 54 4.26 -17.74 -10.88
CA LYS A 54 4.86 -19.08 -10.86
C LYS A 54 3.84 -20.11 -10.46
N THR A 55 3.10 -19.89 -9.38
CA THR A 55 2.11 -20.85 -8.87
C THR A 55 0.76 -20.78 -9.59
N HIS A 56 0.63 -19.95 -10.64
CA HIS A 56 -0.64 -19.75 -11.31
C HIS A 56 -1.06 -21.03 -12.04
N LEU A 57 -2.19 -21.60 -11.63
CA LEU A 57 -2.75 -22.84 -12.20
C LEU A 57 -1.84 -24.07 -12.10
N GLU A 58 -0.74 -24.00 -11.35
CA GLU A 58 0.14 -25.13 -11.11
C GLU A 58 -0.48 -26.18 -10.18
N TRP A 59 -1.52 -25.83 -9.42
CA TRP A 59 -2.06 -26.71 -8.38
C TRP A 59 -3.55 -26.96 -8.60
N ASN A 60 -3.94 -28.24 -8.72
CA ASN A 60 -5.34 -28.64 -8.82
C ASN A 60 -5.66 -29.76 -7.82
N TRP A 61 -6.54 -29.44 -6.89
CA TRP A 61 -6.91 -30.29 -5.76
C TRP A 61 -8.30 -30.92 -5.94
N ALA A 62 -9.01 -30.57 -7.01
CA ALA A 62 -10.36 -31.05 -7.26
C ALA A 62 -10.35 -32.58 -7.48
N GLY A 63 -11.00 -33.31 -6.57
CA GLY A 63 -11.19 -34.76 -6.67
C GLY A 63 -9.94 -35.62 -6.41
N LYS A 64 -8.83 -35.04 -5.94
CA LYS A 64 -7.56 -35.77 -5.71
C LYS A 64 -7.64 -36.70 -4.49
N ARG A 65 -7.05 -37.90 -4.60
CA ARG A 65 -6.97 -38.92 -3.53
C ARG A 65 -5.61 -38.92 -2.83
N LYS A 66 -5.52 -39.62 -1.69
CA LYS A 66 -4.28 -39.78 -0.92
C LYS A 66 -3.18 -40.40 -1.79
N GLY A 67 -2.07 -39.69 -1.95
CA GLY A 67 -0.91 -40.13 -2.74
C GLY A 67 -0.89 -39.65 -4.20
N GLU A 68 -1.96 -38.99 -4.68
CA GLU A 68 -1.99 -38.43 -6.04
C GLU A 68 -1.29 -37.07 -6.10
N ALA A 69 -0.61 -36.80 -7.21
CA ALA A 69 0.06 -35.53 -7.44
C ALA A 69 -0.95 -34.38 -7.59
N LEU A 70 -0.68 -33.27 -6.87
CA LEU A 70 -1.47 -32.04 -6.89
C LEU A 70 -1.00 -31.04 -7.95
N ALA A 71 0.25 -31.18 -8.40
CA ALA A 71 0.81 -30.37 -9.46
C ALA A 71 0.13 -30.71 -10.80
N GLN A 72 -0.31 -29.68 -11.51
CA GLN A 72 -0.81 -29.74 -12.87
C GLN A 72 0.38 -29.54 -13.81
N ALA A 73 0.66 -30.54 -14.66
CA ALA A 73 1.76 -30.52 -15.62
C ALA A 73 1.46 -29.60 -16.81
#